data_AF-A0A1H5CM63-F1
#
_entry.id   AF-A0A1H5CM63-F1
#
_cell.length_a   1.000
_cell.length_b   1.000
_cell.length_c   1.000
_cell.angle_alpha   90.00
_cell.angle_beta   90.00
_cell.angle_gamma   90.00
#
_symmetry.space_group_name_H-M   'P 1'
#
loop_
_entity.id
_entity.type
_entity.pdbx_description
1 polymer ?
#
loop_
_entity_poly.entity_id
_entity_poly.type
_entity_poly.pdbx_seq_one_letter_code
_entity_poly.pdbx_strand_id
1 'polypeptide(L)'
;MSAVSGAGAGVGAGAVVSAAAAAASVGAVDLVHLADERGNRCVVRVTGPSRPGSHNLRADVLVSASWVDARLDVYLFPGDLDLWQAALLGLGPGREARIGHDRGLNLVLHMIEDHSLAVTVHDPDRLTTALAIRPAEDWIEDHCRRAEEVRRVWPQIC
;
A
#
# COMPACT_ATOMS: atom_id res chain seq x y z
N MET A 1 -40.72 -2.71 38.12
CA MET A 1 -39.89 -1.89 39.03
C MET A 1 -38.53 -2.53 39.09
N SER A 2 -37.38 -1.90 38.88
CA SER A 2 -36.95 -0.70 38.18
C SER A 2 -35.41 -0.79 38.17
N ALA A 3 -34.79 -0.19 37.17
CA ALA A 3 -33.35 -0.14 36.91
C ALA A 3 -32.52 0.55 38.01
N VAL A 4 -31.19 0.39 37.92
CA VAL A 4 -30.09 1.39 38.02
C VAL A 4 -28.77 0.58 38.10
N SER A 5 -27.80 0.66 37.18
CA SER A 5 -26.99 1.76 36.61
C SER A 5 -25.75 2.16 37.46
N GLY A 6 -24.60 2.30 36.78
CA GLY A 6 -23.34 2.90 37.24
C GLY A 6 -22.11 2.02 36.93
N ALA A 7 -21.37 2.19 35.82
CA ALA A 7 -20.33 3.22 35.56
C ALA A 7 -19.18 3.20 36.58
N GLY A 8 -17.89 3.15 36.27
CA GLY A 8 -17.10 3.16 35.04
C GLY A 8 -15.62 3.23 35.43
N ALA A 9 -14.70 2.93 34.52
CA ALA A 9 -13.30 3.38 34.62
C ALA A 9 -12.67 3.24 33.23
N GLY A 10 -12.68 4.35 32.48
CA GLY A 10 -11.83 4.50 31.33
C GLY A 10 -10.38 4.66 31.78
N VAL A 11 -9.47 4.08 31.01
CA VAL A 11 -8.09 4.55 30.97
C VAL A 11 -7.71 4.57 29.49
N GLY A 12 -7.73 5.77 28.93
CA GLY A 12 -7.15 6.04 27.63
C GLY A 12 -5.63 5.93 27.72
N ALA A 13 -5.07 5.03 26.93
CA ALA A 13 -3.72 5.20 26.39
C ALA A 13 -3.97 5.68 24.96
N GLY A 14 -3.87 6.98 24.70
CA GLY A 14 -2.55 7.61 24.60
C GLY A 14 -2.18 7.58 23.13
N ALA A 15 -2.88 8.41 22.35
CA ALA A 15 -2.56 8.64 20.96
C ALA A 15 -1.12 9.16 20.87
N VAL A 16 -0.20 8.32 20.43
CA VAL A 16 1.02 8.79 19.77
C VAL A 16 0.58 9.23 18.38
N VAL A 17 0.10 10.47 18.29
CA VAL A 17 -0.06 11.16 17.02
C VAL A 17 1.37 11.36 16.49
N SER A 18 1.88 10.40 15.72
CA SER A 18 3.13 10.60 15.00
C SER A 18 2.84 11.57 13.86
N ALA A 19 3.20 12.83 14.10
CA ALA A 19 3.25 13.86 13.09
C ALA A 19 4.31 13.49 12.04
N ALA A 20 3.91 12.70 11.05
CA ALA A 20 4.57 12.59 9.76
C ALA A 20 3.54 12.36 8.63
N ALA A 21 2.35 12.95 8.76
CA ALA A 21 1.48 13.23 7.64
C ALA A 21 1.79 14.64 7.13
N ALA A 22 2.03 14.74 5.82
CA ALA A 22 2.35 15.94 5.04
C ALA A 22 3.81 16.43 5.07
N ALA A 23 4.72 15.55 4.65
CA ALA A 23 5.65 15.96 3.59
C ALA A 23 5.38 15.05 2.39
N ALA A 24 4.43 15.43 1.54
CA ALA A 24 4.52 15.04 0.14
C ALA A 24 5.80 15.71 -0.37
N SER A 25 6.92 14.98 -0.33
CA SER A 25 8.16 15.45 -0.92
C SER A 25 7.85 15.72 -2.38
N VAL A 26 8.03 16.97 -2.80
CA VAL A 26 8.08 17.35 -4.22
C VAL A 26 9.14 16.43 -4.86
N GLY A 27 8.69 15.38 -5.55
CA GLY A 27 9.55 14.32 -6.09
C GLY A 27 9.18 12.86 -5.74
N ALA A 28 8.17 12.59 -4.91
CA ALA A 28 7.68 11.22 -4.69
C ALA A 28 6.52 10.86 -5.63
N VAL A 29 6.49 9.62 -6.12
CA VAL A 29 5.42 9.09 -7.00
C VAL A 29 4.73 7.94 -6.28
N ASP A 30 3.41 7.97 -6.23
CA ASP A 30 2.60 6.87 -5.70
C ASP A 30 2.41 5.83 -6.81
N LEU A 31 3.16 4.72 -6.74
CA LEU A 31 3.06 3.57 -7.65
C LEU A 31 1.71 2.85 -7.49
N VAL A 32 1.29 2.68 -6.24
CA VAL A 32 -0.02 2.12 -5.88
C VAL A 32 -0.78 3.15 -5.08
N HIS A 33 -2.03 3.39 -5.43
CA HIS A 33 -2.94 4.22 -4.64
C HIS A 33 -4.34 3.61 -4.61
N LEU A 34 -4.61 2.84 -3.56
CA LEU A 34 -5.91 2.25 -3.30
C LEU A 34 -6.52 2.94 -2.08
N ALA A 35 -7.76 3.41 -2.21
CA ALA A 35 -8.53 3.99 -1.12
C ALA A 35 -10.02 3.74 -1.36
N ASP A 36 -10.80 3.63 -0.29
CA ASP A 36 -12.26 3.55 -0.36
C ASP A 36 -12.96 4.53 0.60
N GLU A 37 -14.29 4.59 0.49
CA GLU A 37 -15.15 5.45 1.31
C GLU A 37 -15.19 5.05 2.80
N ARG A 38 -14.72 3.85 3.14
CA ARG A 38 -14.63 3.37 4.53
C ARG A 38 -13.35 3.85 5.22
N GLY A 39 -12.48 4.56 4.49
CA GLY A 39 -11.20 5.04 4.98
C GLY A 39 -10.09 3.99 4.93
N ASN A 40 -10.33 2.84 4.29
CA ASN A 40 -9.29 1.86 4.04
C ASN A 40 -8.38 2.37 2.93
N ARG A 41 -7.07 2.33 3.13
CA ARG A 41 -6.08 2.85 2.20
C ARG A 41 -4.82 2.00 2.19
N CYS A 42 -4.29 1.77 0.99
CA CYS A 42 -2.98 1.17 0.78
C CYS A 42 -2.23 1.95 -0.31
N VAL A 43 -1.04 2.46 0.02
CA VAL A 43 -0.19 3.22 -0.91
C VAL A 43 1.21 2.69 -0.93
N VAL A 44 1.75 2.55 -2.13
CA VAL A 44 3.19 2.31 -2.34
C VAL A 44 3.77 3.58 -2.92
N ARG A 45 4.47 4.35 -2.09
CA ARG A 45 5.06 5.64 -2.43
C ARG A 45 6.55 5.48 -2.72
N VAL A 46 6.96 5.65 -3.97
CA VAL A 46 8.36 5.63 -4.36
C VAL A 46 9.03 6.93 -3.90
N THR A 47 10.11 6.80 -3.15
CA THR A 47 10.83 7.92 -2.51
C THR A 47 12.13 8.27 -3.19
N GLY A 48 12.68 7.37 -4.02
CA GLY A 48 13.90 7.59 -4.79
C GLY A 48 14.83 6.39 -4.82
N PRO A 49 16.08 6.55 -5.27
CA PRO A 49 17.08 5.50 -5.24
C PRO A 49 17.34 5.00 -3.82
N SER A 50 17.45 3.68 -3.66
CA SER A 50 17.81 3.02 -2.39
C SER A 50 19.14 3.49 -1.81
N ARG A 51 20.09 3.83 -2.69
CA ARG A 51 21.37 4.46 -2.39
C ARG A 51 21.86 5.24 -3.61
N PRO A 52 22.79 6.20 -3.46
CA PRO A 52 23.37 6.90 -4.60
C PRO A 52 23.92 5.93 -5.66
N GLY A 53 23.57 6.13 -6.92
CA GLY A 53 23.98 5.27 -8.05
C GLY A 53 23.29 3.90 -8.12
N SER A 54 22.28 3.64 -7.30
CA SER A 54 21.51 2.40 -7.36
C SER A 54 20.48 2.40 -8.48
N HIS A 55 20.33 1.25 -9.13
CA HIS A 55 19.22 0.94 -10.02
C HIS A 55 17.94 0.55 -9.27
N ASN A 56 18.04 0.29 -7.96
CA ASN A 56 16.88 -0.07 -7.14
C ASN A 56 16.29 1.17 -6.49
N LEU A 57 14.96 1.25 -6.44
CA LEU A 57 14.22 2.31 -5.76
C LEU A 57 13.78 1.84 -4.37
N ARG A 58 13.67 2.80 -3.45
CA ARG A 58 13.03 2.63 -2.16
C ARG A 58 11.62 3.18 -2.22
N ALA A 59 10.66 2.43 -1.69
CA ALA A 59 9.29 2.87 -1.56
C ALA A 59 8.77 2.62 -0.13
N ASP A 60 7.86 3.48 0.31
CA ASP A 60 7.09 3.26 1.53
C ASP A 60 5.78 2.57 1.20
N VAL A 61 5.40 1.57 2.00
CA VAL A 61 4.06 0.99 2.00
C VAL A 61 3.29 1.59 3.17
N LEU A 62 2.30 2.41 2.85
CA LEU A 62 1.44 3.12 3.80
C LEU A 62 0.08 2.41 3.83
N VAL A 63 -0.25 1.79 4.96
CA VAL A 63 -1.51 1.06 5.16
C VAL A 63 -2.30 1.73 6.26
N SER A 64 -3.55 2.07 5.98
CA SER A 64 -4.46 2.69 6.95
C SER A 64 -5.84 2.04 6.88
N ALA A 65 -6.39 1.72 8.04
CA ALA A 65 -7.76 1.28 8.27
C ALA A 65 -8.15 1.62 9.72
N SER A 66 -9.39 1.35 10.14
CA SER A 66 -9.86 1.64 11.50
C SER A 66 -9.07 0.94 12.63
N TRP A 67 -8.27 -0.07 12.29
CA TRP A 67 -7.54 -0.92 13.22
C TRP A 67 -6.03 -1.00 12.94
N VAL A 68 -5.54 -0.37 11.87
CA VAL A 68 -4.12 -0.32 11.53
C VAL A 68 -3.76 1.02 10.91
N ASP A 69 -2.66 1.60 11.35
CA ASP A 69 -1.99 2.71 10.69
C ASP A 69 -0.49 2.40 10.71
N ALA A 70 0.05 2.05 9.54
CA ALA A 70 1.38 1.50 9.41
C ALA A 70 2.13 2.09 8.22
N ARG A 71 3.43 2.29 8.43
CA ARG A 71 4.40 2.63 7.39
C ARG A 71 5.52 1.61 7.42
N LEU A 72 5.68 0.90 6.30
CA LEU A 72 6.75 -0.07 6.08
C LEU A 72 7.55 0.36 4.85
N ASP A 73 8.69 -0.28 4.60
CA ASP A 73 9.49 -0.01 3.41
C ASP A 73 9.70 -1.26 2.56
N VAL A 74 9.75 -1.04 1.25
CA VAL A 74 9.98 -2.06 0.23
C VAL A 74 10.97 -1.54 -0.81
N TYR A 75 11.68 -2.45 -1.45
CA TYR A 75 12.59 -2.13 -2.54
C TYR A 75 11.99 -2.56 -3.88
N LEU A 76 12.11 -1.69 -4.87
CA LEU A 76 11.76 -1.97 -6.26
C LEU A 76 13.05 -2.15 -7.06
N PHE A 77 13.14 -3.26 -7.77
CA PHE A 77 14.27 -3.64 -8.60
C PHE A 77 13.93 -3.45 -10.09
N PRO A 78 14.94 -3.40 -10.97
CA PRO A 78 14.71 -3.47 -12.40
C PRO A 78 13.82 -4.67 -12.77
N GLY A 79 12.83 -4.42 -13.63
CA GLY A 79 11.81 -5.41 -14.03
C GLY A 79 10.60 -5.53 -13.11
N ASP A 80 10.66 -5.07 -11.85
CA ASP A 80 9.51 -5.15 -10.94
C ASP A 80 8.31 -4.35 -11.47
N LEU A 81 8.55 -3.20 -12.12
CA LEU A 81 7.49 -2.39 -12.71
C LEU A 81 6.83 -3.08 -13.91
N ASP A 82 7.58 -3.87 -14.68
CA ASP A 82 7.05 -4.65 -15.81
C ASP A 82 6.21 -5.81 -15.30
N LEU A 83 6.72 -6.56 -14.31
CA LEU A 83 5.99 -7.64 -13.65
C LEU A 83 4.70 -7.13 -13.01
N TRP A 84 4.78 -5.98 -12.35
CA TRP A 84 3.63 -5.31 -11.75
C TRP A 84 2.56 -4.98 -12.79
N GLN A 85 2.91 -4.28 -13.88
CA GLN A 85 1.96 -3.92 -14.93
C GLN A 85 1.37 -5.16 -15.62
N ALA A 86 2.21 -6.15 -15.94
CA ALA A 86 1.75 -7.40 -16.53
C ALA A 86 0.76 -8.14 -15.62
N ALA A 87 1.02 -8.17 -14.31
CA ALA A 87 0.12 -8.79 -13.34
C ALA A 87 -1.19 -8.02 -13.18
N LEU A 88 -1.16 -6.68 -13.21
CA LEU A 88 -2.37 -5.84 -13.18
C LEU A 88 -3.25 -6.06 -14.41
N LEU A 89 -2.67 -6.04 -15.61
CA LEU A 89 -3.41 -6.27 -16.86
C LEU A 89 -3.95 -7.69 -16.97
N GLY A 90 -3.28 -8.65 -16.34
CA GLY A 90 -3.71 -10.03 -16.26
C GLY A 90 -4.63 -10.35 -15.07
N LEU A 91 -4.96 -9.36 -14.23
CA LEU A 91 -5.67 -9.58 -12.98
C LEU A 91 -7.12 -10.01 -13.23
N GLY A 92 -7.55 -11.01 -12.49
CA GLY A 92 -8.89 -11.59 -12.55
C GLY A 92 -9.04 -12.68 -11.49
N PRO A 93 -10.17 -13.41 -11.47
CA PRO A 93 -10.40 -14.47 -10.51
C PRO A 93 -9.26 -15.49 -10.47
N GLY A 94 -8.72 -15.75 -9.27
CA GLY A 94 -7.62 -16.71 -9.06
C GLY A 94 -6.23 -16.21 -9.46
N ARG A 95 -6.09 -14.95 -9.90
CA ARG A 95 -4.81 -14.31 -10.20
C ARG A 95 -4.49 -13.22 -9.18
N GLU A 96 -3.22 -12.92 -9.05
CA GLU A 96 -2.70 -11.95 -8.09
C GLU A 96 -1.73 -10.97 -8.75
N ALA A 97 -1.69 -9.75 -8.23
CA ALA A 97 -0.62 -8.80 -8.51
C ALA A 97 0.20 -8.58 -7.24
N ARG A 98 1.53 -8.60 -7.36
CA ARG A 98 2.44 -8.58 -6.21
C ARG A 98 3.54 -7.54 -6.36
N ILE A 99 3.92 -6.92 -5.25
CA ILE A 99 5.14 -6.13 -5.08
C ILE A 99 5.98 -6.77 -3.96
N GLY A 100 7.31 -6.75 -4.11
CA GLY A 100 8.26 -7.26 -3.11
C GLY A 100 8.71 -8.70 -3.32
N HIS A 101 7.83 -9.56 -3.85
CA HIS A 101 8.06 -10.98 -4.16
C HIS A 101 8.50 -11.86 -2.99
N ASP A 102 9.78 -12.19 -2.83
CA ASP A 102 10.33 -13.05 -1.78
C ASP A 102 11.40 -12.31 -0.96
N ARG A 103 11.44 -10.98 -1.07
CA ARG A 103 12.51 -10.10 -0.57
C ARG A 103 12.15 -9.39 0.73
N GLY A 104 11.30 -10.00 1.55
CA GLY A 104 10.81 -9.43 2.81
C GLY A 104 9.35 -8.98 2.70
N LEU A 105 9.09 -7.68 2.78
CA LEU A 105 7.73 -7.15 2.65
C LEU A 105 7.13 -7.49 1.29
N ASN A 106 5.93 -8.05 1.34
CA ASN A 106 5.10 -8.37 0.19
C ASN A 106 3.75 -7.69 0.27
N LEU A 107 3.41 -6.94 -0.77
CA LEU A 107 2.06 -6.47 -1.02
C LEU A 107 1.44 -7.37 -2.08
N VAL A 108 0.26 -7.92 -1.81
CA VAL A 108 -0.48 -8.77 -2.75
C VAL A 108 -1.90 -8.25 -2.93
N LEU A 109 -2.31 -8.11 -4.18
CA LEU A 109 -3.67 -7.77 -4.57
C LEU A 109 -4.35 -9.00 -5.15
N HIS A 110 -5.52 -9.33 -4.61
CA HIS A 110 -6.41 -10.35 -5.15
C HIS A 110 -7.78 -9.75 -5.42
N MET A 111 -8.33 -10.02 -6.60
CA MET A 111 -9.73 -9.70 -6.87
C MET A 111 -10.63 -10.69 -6.13
N ILE A 112 -11.48 -10.15 -5.27
CA ILE A 112 -12.53 -10.90 -4.58
C ILE A 112 -13.89 -10.60 -5.23
N GLU A 113 -14.95 -11.22 -4.73
CA GLU A 113 -16.32 -10.99 -5.20
C GLU A 113 -16.68 -9.49 -5.16
N ASP A 114 -17.63 -9.08 -6.02
CA ASP A 114 -18.11 -7.69 -6.12
C ASP A 114 -17.04 -6.64 -6.49
N HIS A 115 -16.07 -7.03 -7.34
CA HIS A 115 -15.00 -6.16 -7.84
C HIS A 115 -14.14 -5.50 -6.75
N SER A 116 -14.17 -6.03 -5.53
CA SER A 116 -13.34 -5.55 -4.43
C SER A 116 -11.96 -6.21 -4.49
N LEU A 117 -10.98 -5.57 -3.87
CA LEU A 117 -9.62 -6.10 -3.73
C LEU A 117 -9.37 -6.53 -2.30
N ALA A 118 -8.95 -7.78 -2.11
CA ALA A 118 -8.24 -8.15 -0.91
C ALA A 118 -6.79 -7.69 -1.07
N VAL A 119 -6.39 -6.74 -0.22
CA VAL A 119 -5.04 -6.18 -0.17
C VAL A 119 -4.34 -6.77 1.04
N THR A 120 -3.39 -7.66 0.79
CA THR A 120 -2.59 -8.29 1.83
C THR A 120 -1.22 -7.64 1.90
N VAL A 121 -0.83 -7.18 3.08
CA VAL A 121 0.53 -6.71 3.36
C VAL A 121 1.16 -7.66 4.36
N HIS A 122 2.20 -8.35 3.93
CA HIS A 122 2.92 -9.32 4.72
C HIS A 122 4.40 -8.92 4.81
N ASP A 123 4.81 -8.52 5.99
CA ASP A 123 6.19 -8.32 6.40
C ASP A 123 6.44 -9.28 7.57
N PRO A 124 7.29 -10.32 7.39
CA PRO A 124 7.50 -11.38 8.38
C PRO A 124 7.90 -10.88 9.77
N ASP A 125 8.62 -9.76 9.82
CA ASP A 125 9.22 -9.26 11.06
C ASP A 125 8.36 -8.16 11.71
N ARG A 126 7.48 -7.51 10.94
CA ARG A 126 6.81 -6.26 11.38
C ARG A 126 5.30 -6.32 11.38
N LEU A 127 4.67 -6.81 10.31
CA LEU A 127 3.22 -6.71 10.14
C LEU A 127 2.69 -7.70 9.13
N THR A 128 1.66 -8.46 9.51
CA THR A 128 0.83 -9.20 8.55
C THR A 128 -0.61 -8.74 8.70
N THR A 129 -1.17 -8.17 7.63
CA THR A 129 -2.51 -7.59 7.62
C THR A 129 -3.17 -7.80 6.26
N ALA A 130 -4.51 -7.87 6.25
CA ALA A 130 -5.29 -7.89 5.04
C ALA A 130 -6.51 -6.97 5.20
N LEU A 131 -6.81 -6.18 4.17
CA LEU A 131 -7.96 -5.28 4.13
C LEU A 131 -8.67 -5.39 2.78
N ALA A 132 -10.00 -5.33 2.82
CA ALA A 132 -10.81 -5.23 1.62
C ALA A 132 -10.94 -3.75 1.23
N ILE A 133 -10.55 -3.42 0.00
CA ILE A 133 -10.70 -2.07 -0.57
C ILE A 133 -11.56 -2.19 -1.83
N ARG A 134 -12.57 -1.33 -1.96
CA ARG A 134 -13.29 -1.17 -3.24
C ARG A 134 -12.62 -0.04 -4.03
N PRO A 135 -11.82 -0.35 -5.07
CA PRO A 135 -11.15 0.68 -5.86
C PRO A 135 -12.13 1.41 -6.79
N ALA A 136 -11.67 2.55 -7.35
CA ALA A 136 -12.34 3.20 -8.48
C ALA A 136 -12.34 2.29 -9.72
N GLU A 137 -13.26 2.48 -10.65
CA GLU A 137 -13.45 1.60 -11.82
C GLU A 137 -12.20 1.50 -12.72
N ASP A 138 -11.48 2.61 -12.88
CA ASP A 138 -10.31 2.77 -13.76
C ASP A 138 -8.97 2.52 -13.06
N TRP A 139 -8.98 1.93 -11.86
CA TRP A 139 -7.78 1.83 -11.02
C TRP A 139 -6.63 1.08 -11.69
N ILE A 140 -6.91 0.05 -12.52
CA ILE A 140 -5.87 -0.70 -13.24
C ILE A 140 -5.12 0.24 -14.21
N GLU A 141 -5.86 1.02 -14.99
CA GLU A 141 -5.28 1.98 -15.94
C GLU A 141 -4.47 3.06 -15.20
N ASP A 142 -5.02 3.59 -14.10
CA ASP A 142 -4.33 4.55 -13.24
C ASP A 142 -3.01 3.98 -12.69
N HIS A 143 -3.01 2.74 -12.23
CA HIS A 143 -1.81 2.09 -11.68
C HIS A 143 -0.77 1.76 -12.77
N CYS A 144 -1.21 1.42 -13.98
CA CYS A 144 -0.32 1.30 -15.14
C CYS A 144 0.35 2.63 -15.49
N ARG A 145 -0.42 3.73 -15.53
CA ARG A 145 0.11 5.08 -15.76
C ARG A 145 1.08 5.51 -14.65
N ARG A 146 0.80 5.19 -13.39
CA ARG A 146 1.70 5.45 -12.26
C ARG A 146 3.03 4.71 -12.40
N ALA A 147 3.02 3.46 -12.87
CA ALA A 147 4.26 2.72 -13.13
C ALA A 147 5.10 3.38 -14.24
N GLU A 148 4.48 3.91 -15.29
CA GLU A 148 5.17 4.72 -16.30
C GLU A 148 5.72 6.03 -15.73
N GLU A 149 4.98 6.69 -14.84
CA GLU A 149 5.44 7.88 -14.15
C GLU A 149 6.67 7.61 -13.27
N VAL A 150 6.70 6.48 -12.54
CA VAL A 150 7.90 6.07 -11.79
C VAL A 150 9.10 5.92 -12.71
N ARG A 151 8.95 5.29 -13.88
CA ARG A 151 10.03 5.17 -14.88
C ARG A 151 10.50 6.52 -15.39
N ARG A 152 9.58 7.47 -15.60
CA ARG A 152 9.91 8.83 -16.06
C ARG A 152 10.70 9.61 -15.01
N VAL A 153 10.32 9.50 -13.74
CA VAL A 153 10.98 10.22 -12.64
C VAL A 153 12.31 9.57 -12.26
N TRP A 154 12.42 8.24 -12.38
CA TRP A 154 13.64 7.48 -12.08
C TRP A 154 14.03 6.53 -13.22
N PRO A 155 14.62 7.05 -14.31
CA PRO A 155 14.98 6.25 -15.48
C PRO A 155 15.97 5.12 -15.20
N GLN A 156 16.72 5.19 -14.10
CA GLN A 156 17.71 4.18 -13.74
C GLN A 156 17.13 2.84 -13.29
N ILE A 157 15.81 2.73 -13.06
CA ILE A 157 15.13 1.45 -12.77
C ILE A 157 14.83 0.64 -14.04
N CYS A 158 14.94 1.25 -15.22
CA CYS A 158 14.71 0.60 -16.51
C CYS A 158 15.89 -0.27 -16.95
#